data_AF-A0A7K1YAA7-F1
#
_entry.id   AF-A0A7K1YAA7-F1
#
_cell.length_a   1.000
_cell.length_b   1.000
_cell.length_c   1.000
_cell.angle_alpha   90.00
_cell.angle_beta   90.00
_cell.angle_gamma   90.00
#
_symmetry.space_group_name_H-M   'P 1'
#
loop_
_entity.id
_entity.type
_entity.pdbx_description
1 polymer ?
#
loop_
_entity_poly.entity_id
_entity_poly.type
_entity_poly.pdbx_seq_one_letter_code
_entity_poly.pdbx_strand_id
1 'polypeptide(L)'
;MIQELQWLIDISVKVLGVVAISFAFFQLREVIKKRHIDMYWKIAEIYYSDEQRQARKDVDKIKGFIRELKAQSISDAEIIKRYNEEYHLAVNEDNDKVDRSILNRIRFLNQTGVLISKNLIDKDLLFGLVGAGLEIDYPVLDIVLQAHRNEHKMPYMYSDLSTIWSAYQSWREKRSLEN
;
A
#
# COMPACT_ATOMS: atom_id res chain seq x y z
N MET A 1 41.87 27.97 42.68
CA MET A 1 42.53 26.71 42.28
C MET A 1 41.63 25.46 42.38
N ILE A 2 41.20 24.98 43.56
CA ILE A 2 40.36 23.75 43.65
C ILE A 2 38.96 23.95 43.05
N GLN A 3 38.31 25.09 43.32
CA GLN A 3 36.98 25.40 42.76
C GLN A 3 36.98 25.60 41.23
N GLU A 4 38.03 26.22 40.69
CA GLU A 4 38.17 26.42 39.22
C GLU A 4 38.38 25.08 38.50
N LEU A 5 39.13 24.16 39.12
CA LEU A 5 39.34 22.81 38.61
C LEU A 5 38.01 22.02 38.61
N GLN A 6 37.22 22.11 39.68
CA GLN A 6 35.91 21.46 39.76
C GLN A 6 34.93 22.00 38.70
N TRP A 7 34.91 23.32 38.49
CA TRP A 7 34.07 23.96 37.47
C TRP A 7 34.47 23.54 36.05
N LEU A 8 35.77 23.48 35.75
CA LEU A 8 36.28 23.00 34.47
C LEU A 8 35.91 21.54 34.20
N ILE A 9 36.00 20.67 35.21
CA ILE A 9 35.60 19.26 35.10
C ILE A 9 34.10 19.14 34.87
N ASP A 10 33.27 19.86 35.63
CA ASP A 10 31.81 19.83 35.49
C ASP A 10 31.36 20.30 34.10
N ILE A 11 31.96 21.37 33.57
CA ILE A 11 31.70 21.84 32.21
C ILE A 11 32.14 20.79 31.18
N SER A 12 33.31 20.21 31.35
CA SER A 12 33.82 19.19 30.41
C SER A 12 32.90 17.97 30.35
N VAL A 13 32.41 17.51 31.51
CA VAL A 13 31.45 16.40 31.60
C VAL A 13 30.11 16.77 30.96
N LYS A 14 29.59 17.97 31.19
CA LYS A 14 28.35 18.45 30.57
C LYS A 14 28.47 18.56 29.05
N VAL A 15 29.58 19.09 28.55
CA VAL A 15 29.86 19.18 27.10
C VAL A 15 29.92 17.79 26.48
N LEU A 16 30.63 16.85 27.11
CA LEU A 16 30.68 15.45 26.66
C LEU A 16 29.29 14.80 26.66
N GLY A 17 28.46 15.08 27.68
CA GLY A 17 27.08 14.62 27.75
C GLY A 17 26.22 15.15 26.61
N VAL A 18 26.30 16.44 26.30
CA VAL A 18 25.58 17.05 25.17
C VAL A 18 26.04 16.49 23.83
N VAL A 19 27.35 16.28 23.65
CA VAL A 19 27.91 15.65 22.45
C VAL A 19 27.40 14.22 22.29
N ALA A 20 27.40 13.42 23.35
CA ALA A 20 26.89 12.05 23.33
C ALA A 20 25.39 11.99 22.98
N ILE A 21 24.57 12.86 23.57
CA ILE A 21 23.13 12.97 23.25
C ILE A 21 22.94 13.36 21.78
N SER A 22 23.74 14.30 21.29
CA SER A 22 23.69 14.73 19.89
C SER A 22 24.04 13.57 18.95
N PHE A 23 25.10 12.82 19.23
CA PHE A 23 25.46 11.62 18.48
C PHE A 23 24.35 10.56 18.50
N ALA A 24 23.75 10.28 19.66
CA ALA A 24 22.64 9.34 19.77
C ALA A 24 21.43 9.78 18.93
N PHE A 25 21.11 11.08 18.94
CA PHE A 25 20.05 11.65 18.12
C PHE A 25 20.35 11.52 16.62
N PHE A 26 21.59 11.81 16.19
CA PHE A 26 21.99 11.64 14.80
C PHE A 26 21.93 10.17 14.36
N GLN A 27 22.42 9.23 15.18
CA GLN A 27 22.30 7.80 14.90
C GLN A 27 20.84 7.36 14.78
N LEU A 28 19.97 7.80 15.69
CA LEU A 28 18.54 7.49 15.62
C LEU A 28 17.91 8.00 14.32
N ARG A 29 18.25 9.23 13.92
CA ARG A 29 17.77 9.79 12.64
C ARG A 29 18.28 9.00 11.44
N GLU A 30 19.53 8.57 11.43
CA GLU A 30 20.06 7.74 10.34
C GLU A 30 19.39 6.37 10.27
N VAL A 31 19.13 5.73 11.41
CA VAL A 31 18.43 4.45 11.47
C VAL A 31 17.00 4.58 10.94
N ILE A 32 16.28 5.64 11.32
CA ILE A 32 14.93 5.92 10.81
C ILE A 32 14.96 6.10 9.29
N LYS A 33 15.92 6.89 8.77
CA LYS A 33 16.08 7.11 7.33
C LYS A 33 16.36 5.80 6.58
N LYS A 34 17.30 4.97 7.07
CA LYS A 34 17.62 3.67 6.47
C LYS A 34 16.38 2.77 6.44
N ARG A 35 15.66 2.67 7.55
CA ARG A 35 14.42 1.87 7.63
C ARG A 35 13.34 2.32 6.64
N HIS A 36 13.19 3.63 6.43
CA HIS A 36 12.26 4.14 5.42
C HIS A 36 12.69 3.74 4.00
N ILE A 37 13.98 3.91 3.67
CA ILE A 37 14.53 3.51 2.37
C ILE A 37 14.33 2.02 2.12
N ASP A 38 14.66 1.17 3.11
CA ASP A 38 14.48 -0.29 3.03
C ASP A 38 13.01 -0.66 2.82
N MET A 39 12.09 0.06 3.46
CA MET A 39 10.65 -0.15 3.28
C MET A 39 10.19 0.20 1.87
N TYR A 40 10.63 1.30 1.27
CA TYR A 40 10.31 1.61 -0.12
C TYR A 40 10.89 0.58 -1.08
N TRP A 41 12.13 0.16 -0.87
CA TRP A 41 12.74 -0.90 -1.66
C TRP A 41 11.95 -2.19 -1.56
N LYS A 42 11.49 -2.57 -0.37
CA LYS A 42 10.66 -3.76 -0.18
C LYS A 42 9.28 -3.63 -0.85
N ILE A 43 8.66 -2.45 -0.81
CA ILE A 43 7.42 -2.19 -1.54
C ILE A 43 7.64 -2.33 -3.05
N ALA A 44 8.74 -1.77 -3.57
CA ALA A 44 9.10 -1.88 -4.98
C ALA A 44 9.41 -3.32 -5.39
N GLU A 45 10.19 -4.05 -4.60
CA GLU A 45 10.52 -5.46 -4.81
C GLU A 45 9.25 -6.31 -4.90
N ILE A 46 8.32 -6.16 -3.95
CA ILE A 46 7.05 -6.88 -3.99
C ILE A 46 6.23 -6.44 -5.21
N TYR A 47 6.11 -5.14 -5.48
CA TYR A 47 5.32 -4.63 -6.60
C TYR A 47 5.80 -5.14 -7.98
N TYR A 48 7.11 -5.35 -8.11
CA TYR A 48 7.74 -5.88 -9.32
C TYR A 48 7.94 -7.39 -9.31
N SER A 49 7.53 -8.09 -8.26
CA SER A 49 7.64 -9.55 -8.16
C SER A 49 6.80 -10.24 -9.23
N ASP A 50 7.15 -11.48 -9.56
CA ASP A 50 6.44 -12.26 -10.56
C ASP A 50 5.00 -12.57 -10.13
N GLU A 51 4.74 -12.71 -8.83
CA GLU A 51 3.39 -12.86 -8.28
C GLU A 51 2.54 -11.61 -8.54
N GLN A 52 3.08 -10.40 -8.32
CA GLN A 52 2.35 -9.17 -8.61
C GLN A 52 2.20 -8.90 -10.11
N ARG A 53 3.17 -9.32 -10.93
CA ARG A 53 3.04 -9.30 -12.39
C ARG A 53 1.94 -10.25 -12.87
N GLN A 54 1.86 -11.44 -12.30
CA GLN A 54 0.81 -12.40 -12.63
C GLN A 54 -0.55 -11.87 -12.18
N ALA A 55 -0.65 -11.31 -10.97
CA ALA A 55 -1.88 -10.69 -10.50
C ALA A 55 -2.37 -9.54 -11.39
N ARG A 56 -1.48 -8.71 -11.96
CA ARG A 56 -1.88 -7.70 -12.95
C ARG A 56 -2.49 -8.32 -14.22
N LYS A 57 -1.88 -9.39 -14.74
CA LYS A 57 -2.45 -10.11 -15.90
C LYS A 57 -3.81 -10.72 -15.58
N ASP A 58 -3.98 -11.22 -14.36
CA ASP A 58 -5.24 -11.80 -13.91
C ASP A 58 -6.31 -10.72 -13.69
N VAL A 59 -5.94 -9.54 -13.18
CA VAL A 59 -6.80 -8.35 -13.16
C VAL A 59 -7.25 -7.97 -14.58
N ASP A 60 -6.35 -7.98 -15.57
CA ASP A 60 -6.72 -7.69 -16.96
C ASP A 60 -7.72 -8.69 -17.54
N LYS A 61 -7.64 -9.97 -17.17
CA LYS A 61 -8.66 -10.97 -17.54
C LYS A 61 -10.03 -10.60 -16.96
N ILE A 62 -10.09 -10.32 -15.66
CA ILE A 62 -11.33 -9.93 -14.99
C ILE A 62 -11.85 -8.59 -15.51
N LYS A 63 -10.96 -7.67 -15.89
CA LYS A 63 -11.33 -6.42 -16.55
C LYS A 63 -12.07 -6.66 -17.87
N GLY A 64 -11.62 -7.63 -18.66
CA GLY A 64 -12.31 -8.06 -19.88
C GLY A 64 -13.73 -8.55 -19.58
N PHE A 65 -13.84 -9.49 -18.64
CA PHE A 65 -15.11 -10.02 -18.14
C PHE A 65 -16.08 -8.93 -17.66
N ILE A 66 -15.63 -8.03 -16.77
CA ILE A 66 -16.43 -6.93 -16.26
C ILE A 66 -16.87 -5.99 -17.39
N ARG A 67 -15.98 -5.67 -18.33
CA ARG A 67 -16.29 -4.79 -19.47
C ARG A 67 -17.38 -5.39 -20.36
N GLU A 68 -17.34 -6.70 -20.61
CA GLU A 68 -18.36 -7.40 -21.39
C GLU A 68 -19.73 -7.35 -20.72
N LEU A 69 -19.79 -7.57 -19.40
CA LEU A 69 -21.03 -7.44 -18.63
C LEU A 69 -21.55 -6.00 -18.61
N LYS A 70 -20.67 -5.01 -18.46
CA LYS A 70 -21.04 -3.59 -18.53
C LYS A 70 -21.56 -3.19 -19.91
N ALA A 71 -20.99 -3.72 -20.98
CA ALA A 71 -21.50 -3.50 -22.34
C ALA A 71 -22.93 -4.06 -22.53
N GLN A 72 -23.30 -5.07 -21.76
CA GLN A 72 -24.66 -5.63 -21.70
C GLN A 72 -25.58 -4.88 -20.72
N SER A 73 -25.15 -3.72 -20.19
CA SER A 73 -25.90 -2.93 -19.19
C SER A 73 -26.22 -3.71 -17.90
N ILE A 74 -25.39 -4.68 -17.54
CA ILE A 74 -25.53 -5.42 -16.28
C ILE A 74 -25.10 -4.51 -15.12
N SER A 75 -25.92 -4.47 -14.07
CA SER A 75 -25.63 -3.68 -12.85
C SER A 75 -24.42 -4.21 -12.10
N ASP A 76 -23.69 -3.33 -11.40
CA ASP A 76 -22.52 -3.73 -10.60
C ASP A 76 -22.85 -4.82 -9.57
N ALA A 77 -24.05 -4.79 -8.96
CA ALA A 77 -24.49 -5.82 -8.02
C ALA A 77 -24.58 -7.22 -8.67
N GLU A 78 -25.06 -7.28 -9.90
CA GLU A 78 -25.13 -8.53 -10.66
C GLU A 78 -23.75 -8.96 -11.18
N ILE A 79 -22.87 -8.01 -11.54
CA ILE A 79 -21.47 -8.31 -11.88
C ILE A 79 -20.75 -8.95 -10.70
N ILE A 80 -20.93 -8.40 -9.49
CA ILE A 80 -20.35 -8.93 -8.25
C ILE A 80 -20.81 -10.37 -8.02
N LYS A 81 -22.10 -10.65 -8.21
CA LYS A 81 -22.66 -11.99 -8.07
C LYS A 81 -22.06 -12.96 -9.08
N ARG A 82 -21.98 -12.58 -10.36
CA ARG A 82 -21.40 -13.42 -11.41
C ARG A 82 -19.91 -13.66 -11.19
N TYR A 83 -19.17 -12.66 -10.74
CA TYR A 83 -17.77 -12.85 -10.35
C TYR A 83 -17.64 -13.93 -9.27
N ASN A 84 -18.49 -13.87 -8.24
CA ASN A 84 -18.47 -14.87 -7.17
C ASN A 84 -18.73 -16.28 -7.71
N GLU A 85 -19.71 -16.46 -8.59
CA GLU A 85 -20.06 -17.76 -9.16
C GLU A 85 -18.98 -18.30 -10.11
N GLU A 86 -18.39 -17.45 -10.95
CA GLU A 86 -17.45 -17.87 -11.99
C GLU A 86 -16.00 -17.99 -11.51
N TYR A 87 -15.61 -17.22 -10.49
CA TYR A 87 -14.23 -17.15 -10.01
C TYR A 87 -14.06 -17.57 -8.55
N HIS A 88 -14.75 -16.91 -7.62
CA HIS A 88 -14.51 -17.11 -6.19
C HIS A 88 -14.98 -18.48 -5.68
N LEU A 89 -16.17 -18.90 -6.09
CA LEU A 89 -16.80 -20.19 -5.76
C LEU A 89 -16.56 -21.25 -6.84
N ALA A 90 -15.64 -20.97 -7.78
CA ALA A 90 -15.39 -21.83 -8.91
C ALA A 90 -14.80 -23.17 -8.45
N VAL A 91 -15.36 -24.27 -8.95
CA VAL A 91 -14.77 -25.60 -8.79
C VAL A 91 -13.52 -25.77 -9.69
N ASN A 92 -13.42 -24.95 -10.74
CA ASN A 92 -12.27 -24.94 -11.65
C ASN A 92 -11.04 -24.32 -10.96
N GLU A 93 -9.98 -25.11 -10.80
CA GLU A 93 -8.72 -24.69 -10.19
C GLU A 93 -8.08 -23.46 -10.86
N ASP A 94 -8.27 -23.27 -12.18
CA ASP A 94 -7.68 -22.15 -12.89
C ASP A 94 -8.36 -20.81 -12.55
N ASN A 95 -9.68 -20.83 -12.36
CA ASN A 95 -10.44 -19.66 -11.95
C ASN A 95 -10.18 -19.31 -10.48
N ASP A 96 -10.07 -20.31 -9.61
CA ASP A 96 -9.68 -20.11 -8.22
C ASP A 96 -8.24 -19.57 -8.08
N LYS A 97 -7.30 -20.01 -8.93
CA LYS A 97 -5.95 -19.40 -9.00
C LYS A 97 -5.99 -17.92 -9.38
N VAL A 98 -6.86 -17.55 -10.33
CA VAL A 98 -7.07 -16.15 -10.72
C VAL A 98 -7.61 -15.34 -9.54
N ASP A 99 -8.63 -15.83 -8.83
CA ASP A 99 -9.19 -15.15 -7.64
C ASP A 99 -8.13 -14.94 -6.55
N ARG A 100 -7.38 -15.99 -6.20
CA ARG A 100 -6.30 -15.93 -5.20
C ARG A 100 -5.19 -14.96 -5.60
N SER A 101 -4.84 -14.92 -6.88
CA SER A 101 -3.85 -13.99 -7.45
C SER A 101 -4.28 -12.53 -7.25
N ILE A 102 -5.55 -12.22 -7.54
CA ILE A 102 -6.12 -10.87 -7.37
C ILE A 102 -6.24 -10.51 -5.89
N LEU A 103 -6.65 -11.44 -5.02
CA LEU A 103 -6.67 -11.22 -3.58
C LEU A 103 -5.29 -10.89 -3.02
N ASN A 104 -4.21 -11.51 -3.51
CA ASN A 104 -2.85 -11.17 -3.10
C ASN A 104 -2.49 -9.73 -3.48
N ARG A 105 -2.96 -9.25 -4.63
CA ARG A 105 -2.81 -7.85 -5.05
C ARG A 105 -3.62 -6.89 -4.16
N ILE A 106 -4.87 -7.23 -3.85
CA ILE A 106 -5.70 -6.48 -2.90
C ILE A 106 -5.00 -6.39 -1.54
N ARG A 107 -4.46 -7.50 -1.04
CA ARG A 107 -3.74 -7.55 0.24
C ARG A 107 -2.52 -6.62 0.22
N PHE A 108 -1.73 -6.64 -0.85
CA PHE A 108 -0.58 -5.76 -1.00
C PHE A 108 -0.99 -4.27 -0.99
N LEU A 109 -2.02 -3.90 -1.75
CA LEU A 109 -2.51 -2.53 -1.81
C LEU A 109 -3.15 -2.09 -0.49
N ASN A 110 -3.84 -2.99 0.20
CA ASN A 110 -4.36 -2.73 1.54
C ASN A 110 -3.23 -2.50 2.55
N GLN A 111 -2.18 -3.33 2.54
CA GLN A 111 -1.02 -3.15 3.41
C GLN A 111 -0.32 -1.81 3.17
N THR A 112 -0.17 -1.40 1.91
CA THR A 112 0.37 -0.07 1.58
C THR A 112 -0.58 1.04 2.04
N GLY A 113 -1.89 0.85 1.96
CA GLY A 113 -2.89 1.75 2.56
C GLY A 113 -2.74 1.92 4.08
N VAL A 114 -2.48 0.83 4.82
CA VAL A 114 -2.18 0.88 6.26
C VAL A 114 -0.92 1.69 6.55
N LEU A 115 0.11 1.57 5.70
CA LEU A 115 1.34 2.34 5.88
C LEU A 115 1.10 3.84 5.65
N ILE A 116 0.26 4.21 4.67
CA ILE A 116 -0.14 5.60 4.44
C ILE A 116 -0.94 6.13 5.63
N SER A 117 -1.95 5.39 6.11
CA SER A 117 -2.81 5.85 7.21
C SER A 117 -2.04 6.09 8.50
N LYS A 118 -0.95 5.34 8.71
CA LYS A 118 -0.03 5.50 9.82
C LYS A 118 1.09 6.52 9.58
N ASN A 119 1.09 7.23 8.45
CA ASN A 119 2.15 8.16 8.05
C ASN A 119 3.55 7.53 8.09
N LEU A 120 3.66 6.25 7.78
CA LEU A 120 4.94 5.52 7.78
C LEU A 120 5.65 5.64 6.43
N ILE A 121 4.90 5.98 5.37
CA ILE A 121 5.44 6.19 4.03
C ILE A 121 4.98 7.53 3.45
N ASP A 122 5.87 8.08 2.63
CA ASP A 122 5.71 9.26 1.81
C ASP A 122 4.86 8.91 0.59
N LYS A 123 3.81 9.70 0.40
CA LYS A 123 2.83 9.52 -0.67
C LYS A 123 3.45 9.80 -2.04
N ASP A 124 4.36 10.77 -2.16
CA ASP A 124 5.00 11.10 -3.43
C ASP A 124 5.85 9.95 -3.95
N LEU A 125 6.65 9.32 -3.07
CA LEU A 125 7.48 8.17 -3.42
C LEU A 125 6.61 6.93 -3.72
N LEU A 126 5.61 6.66 -2.90
CA LEU A 126 4.72 5.52 -3.12
C LEU A 126 3.94 5.66 -4.43
N PHE A 127 3.26 6.79 -4.65
CA PHE A 127 2.38 6.97 -5.80
C PHE A 127 3.14 7.18 -7.10
N GLY A 128 4.37 7.70 -7.05
CA GLY A 128 5.29 7.65 -8.19
C GLY A 128 5.62 6.22 -8.65
N LEU A 129 5.58 5.24 -7.74
CA LEU A 129 5.88 3.84 -8.02
C LEU A 129 4.63 3.03 -8.41
N VAL A 130 3.56 3.09 -7.61
CA VAL A 130 2.39 2.21 -7.76
C VAL A 130 1.14 2.92 -8.28
N GLY A 131 1.14 4.26 -8.35
CA GLY A 131 -0.07 5.06 -8.59
C GLY A 131 -0.76 4.77 -9.93
N ALA A 132 0.01 4.71 -11.02
CA ALA A 132 -0.55 4.38 -12.34
C ALA A 132 -1.18 2.98 -12.38
N GLY A 133 -0.54 2.00 -11.73
CA GLY A 133 -1.09 0.65 -11.63
C GLY A 133 -2.35 0.61 -10.77
N LEU A 134 -2.38 1.35 -9.66
CA LEU A 134 -3.54 1.47 -8.80
C LEU A 134 -4.74 2.08 -9.54
N GLU A 135 -4.55 3.13 -10.33
CA GLU A 135 -5.61 3.75 -11.13
C GLU A 135 -6.25 2.78 -12.13
N ILE A 136 -5.43 2.00 -12.81
CA ILE A 136 -5.88 1.04 -13.82
C ILE A 136 -6.67 -0.11 -13.18
N ASP A 137 -6.22 -0.56 -12.01
CA ASP A 137 -6.73 -1.79 -11.40
C ASP A 137 -7.89 -1.55 -10.44
N TYR A 138 -7.93 -0.39 -9.77
CA TYR A 138 -8.87 -0.12 -8.68
C TYR A 138 -10.34 -0.47 -8.99
N PRO A 139 -10.92 -0.11 -10.16
CA PRO A 139 -12.31 -0.45 -10.46
C PRO A 139 -12.60 -1.95 -10.45
N VAL A 140 -11.63 -2.77 -10.87
CA VAL A 140 -11.74 -4.23 -10.86
C VAL A 140 -11.58 -4.75 -9.45
N LEU A 141 -10.54 -4.27 -8.74
CA LEU A 141 -10.27 -4.69 -7.37
C LEU A 141 -11.42 -4.39 -6.42
N ASP A 142 -12.12 -3.27 -6.61
CA ASP A 142 -13.29 -2.89 -5.82
C ASP A 142 -14.46 -3.87 -6.00
N ILE A 143 -14.78 -4.23 -7.25
CA ILE A 143 -15.81 -5.25 -7.56
C ILE A 143 -15.45 -6.59 -6.91
N VAL A 144 -14.20 -7.05 -7.11
CA VAL A 144 -13.73 -8.32 -6.53
C VAL A 144 -13.82 -8.27 -5.01
N LEU A 145 -13.34 -7.19 -4.38
CA LEU A 145 -13.38 -7.06 -2.93
C LEU A 145 -14.81 -7.05 -2.39
N GLN A 146 -15.75 -6.36 -3.06
CA GLN A 146 -17.15 -6.38 -2.67
C GLN A 146 -17.74 -7.79 -2.75
N ALA A 147 -17.37 -8.57 -3.76
CA ALA A 147 -17.79 -9.97 -3.91
C ALA A 147 -17.36 -10.83 -2.70
N HIS A 148 -16.10 -10.72 -2.29
CA HIS A 148 -15.56 -11.40 -1.10
C HIS A 148 -16.21 -10.92 0.20
N ARG A 149 -16.40 -9.60 0.36
CA ARG A 149 -17.04 -9.03 1.56
C ARG A 149 -18.47 -9.53 1.74
N ASN A 150 -19.21 -9.62 0.64
CA ASN A 150 -20.60 -10.08 0.64
C ASN A 150 -20.70 -11.57 0.95
N GLU A 151 -19.87 -12.40 0.31
CA GLU A 151 -19.86 -13.85 0.51
C GLU A 151 -19.47 -14.23 1.94
N HIS A 152 -18.38 -13.64 2.46
CA HIS A 152 -17.86 -13.96 3.79
C HIS A 152 -18.51 -13.16 4.92
N LYS A 153 -19.44 -12.24 4.62
CA LYS A 153 -20.06 -11.32 5.59
C LYS A 153 -19.02 -10.52 6.38
N MET A 154 -17.95 -10.10 5.71
CA MET A 154 -16.83 -9.35 6.31
C MET A 154 -16.74 -7.94 5.71
N PRO A 155 -17.60 -6.98 6.11
CA PRO A 155 -17.70 -5.66 5.46
C PRO A 155 -16.40 -4.84 5.53
N TYR A 156 -15.53 -5.13 6.51
CA TYR A 156 -14.25 -4.42 6.71
C TYR A 156 -13.03 -5.18 6.17
N MET A 157 -13.22 -6.30 5.44
CA MET A 157 -12.11 -7.01 4.83
C MET A 157 -11.34 -6.06 3.90
N TYR A 158 -10.03 -5.94 4.10
CA TYR A 158 -9.16 -5.04 3.33
C TYR A 158 -9.70 -3.60 3.22
N SER A 159 -10.15 -3.02 4.33
CA SER A 159 -10.71 -1.67 4.39
C SER A 159 -9.77 -0.57 3.91
N ASP A 160 -8.45 -0.75 4.02
CA ASP A 160 -7.47 0.26 3.63
C ASP A 160 -7.20 0.31 2.12
N LEU A 161 -7.84 -0.55 1.31
CA LEU A 161 -7.83 -0.40 -0.15
C LEU A 161 -8.49 0.92 -0.58
N SER A 162 -9.58 1.33 0.06
CA SER A 162 -10.21 2.62 -0.22
C SER A 162 -9.38 3.79 0.34
N THR A 163 -8.66 3.57 1.44
CA THR A 163 -7.73 4.55 2.01
C THR A 163 -6.62 4.89 1.03
N ILE A 164 -5.95 3.88 0.43
CA ILE A 164 -4.89 4.13 -0.55
C ILE A 164 -5.43 4.81 -1.81
N TRP A 165 -6.63 4.42 -2.26
CA TRP A 165 -7.27 5.06 -3.41
C TRP A 165 -7.60 6.53 -3.16
N SER A 166 -8.22 6.86 -2.03
CA SER A 166 -8.56 8.24 -1.66
C SER A 166 -7.32 9.10 -1.53
N ALA A 167 -6.25 8.55 -0.93
CA ALA A 167 -4.97 9.22 -0.82
C ALA A 167 -4.32 9.45 -2.20
N TYR A 168 -4.44 8.50 -3.13
CA TYR A 168 -3.94 8.63 -4.49
C TYR A 168 -4.69 9.71 -5.28
N GLN A 169 -6.02 9.75 -5.21
CA GLN A 169 -6.82 10.78 -5.86
C GLN A 169 -6.43 12.17 -5.38
N SER A 170 -6.36 12.37 -4.06
CA SER A 170 -5.93 13.64 -3.46
C SER A 170 -4.53 14.05 -3.90
N TRP A 171 -3.61 13.08 -4.00
CA TRP A 171 -2.24 13.31 -4.45
C TRP A 171 -2.17 13.72 -5.93
N ARG A 172 -2.91 13.03 -6.80
CA ARG A 172 -2.98 13.30 -8.24
C ARG A 172 -3.57 14.67 -8.53
N GLU A 173 -4.67 15.02 -7.86
CA GLU A 173 -5.30 16.33 -7.98
C GLU A 173 -4.32 17.45 -7.63
N LYS A 174 -3.63 17.33 -6.49
CA LYS A 174 -2.60 18.29 -6.09
C LYS A 174 -1.52 18.46 -7.16
N ARG A 175 -1.00 17.36 -7.71
CA ARG A 175 0.00 17.37 -8.79
C ARG A 175 -0.50 18.01 -10.08
N SER A 176 -1.78 17.85 -10.41
CA SER A 176 -2.37 18.47 -11.61
C SER A 176 -2.53 19.99 -11.48
N LEU A 177 -2.65 20.52 -10.27
CA LEU A 177 -2.75 21.97 -10.01
C LEU A 177 -1.38 22.66 -9.98
N GLU A 178 -0.30 21.89 -9.82
CA GLU A 178 1.08 22.38 -9.78
C GLU A 178 1.73 22.46 -11.17
N ASN A 179 1.09 21.90 -12.21
CA ASN A 179 1.55 21.92 -13.60
C ASN A 179 0.63 22.78 -14.47
#